data_AF-A0A2G6ESR8-F1
#
_entry.id   AF-A0A2G6ESR8-F1
#
_cell.length_a   1.000
_cell.length_b   1.000
_cell.length_c   1.000
_cell.angle_alpha   90.00
_cell.angle_beta   90.00
_cell.angle_gamma   90.00
#
_symmetry.space_group_name_H-M   'P 1'
#
loop_
_entity.id
_entity.type
_entity.pdbx_description
1 polymer ?
#
loop_
_entity_poly.entity_id
_entity_poly.type
_entity_poly.pdbx_seq_one_letter_code
_entity_poly.pdbx_strand_id
1 'polypeptide(L)'
;MKSLRPLLLAAISIGIFGCASDQHSHKNTNADAHQKNGAVRLENCAIQETIPGAKATGAFLTIHKTGDEKLSLVAAQAPSVTEHVEIHEMVMEGGTM
;
A
#
# COMPACT_ATOMS: atom_id res chain seq x y z
N MET A 1 30.39 23.60 52.12
CA MET A 1 29.74 24.91 52.36
C MET A 1 28.40 24.90 51.62
N LYS A 2 27.31 25.12 52.37
CA LYS A 2 25.92 25.07 51.91
C LYS A 2 25.59 26.31 51.07
N SER A 3 24.91 26.13 49.94
CA SER A 3 24.15 27.21 49.29
C SER A 3 22.75 26.70 48.97
N LEU A 4 21.77 27.37 49.58
CA LEU A 4 20.33 27.11 49.60
C LEU A 4 19.66 28.04 48.57
N ARG A 5 18.79 27.47 47.70
CA ARG A 5 17.43 27.93 47.27
C ARG A 5 17.27 29.36 46.67
N PRO A 6 16.37 29.60 45.67
CA PRO A 6 14.93 29.30 45.83
C PRO A 6 14.13 28.85 44.60
N LEU A 7 12.96 28.32 44.98
CA LEU A 7 11.75 27.94 44.27
C LEU A 7 10.94 29.19 43.84
N LEU A 8 10.43 29.24 42.60
CA LEU A 8 9.20 29.92 42.11
C LEU A 8 9.19 29.76 40.57
N LEU A 9 8.10 29.63 39.80
CA LEU A 9 6.67 29.87 39.97
C LEU A 9 5.95 29.15 38.81
N ALA A 10 4.78 28.59 39.05
CA ALA A 10 3.92 27.96 38.03
C ALA A 10 3.26 29.00 37.11
N ALA A 11 3.10 28.65 35.82
CA ALA A 11 2.14 29.30 34.93
C ALA A 11 1.37 28.23 34.15
N ILE A 12 0.14 27.97 34.61
CA ILE A 12 -0.89 27.19 33.93
C ILE A 12 -1.53 28.12 32.90
N SER A 13 -1.38 27.83 31.61
CA SER A 13 -2.19 28.45 30.56
C SER A 13 -3.36 27.53 30.21
N ILE A 14 -4.56 27.94 30.64
CA ILE A 14 -5.86 27.38 30.24
C ILE A 14 -6.39 28.17 29.03
N GLY A 15 -6.92 27.45 28.04
CA GLY A 15 -7.72 27.98 26.92
C GLY A 15 -7.04 27.69 25.58
N ILE A 16 -7.65 27.01 24.60
CA ILE A 16 -8.93 27.36 23.98
C ILE A 16 -9.70 26.11 23.52
N PHE A 17 -11.01 26.23 23.62
CA PHE A 17 -12.10 25.33 23.21
C PHE A 17 -12.37 25.45 21.69
N GLY A 18 -12.67 24.33 21.01
CA GLY A 18 -13.29 24.27 19.65
C GLY A 18 -12.29 24.01 18.52
N CYS A 19 -12.50 23.11 17.55
CA CYS A 19 -13.73 22.48 17.06
C CYS A 19 -13.52 20.96 16.85
N ALA A 20 -14.51 20.15 17.21
CA ALA A 20 -14.61 18.77 16.77
C ALA A 20 -14.97 18.76 15.28
N SER A 21 -14.05 18.31 14.43
CA SER A 21 -14.37 17.94 13.06
C SER A 21 -14.88 16.50 13.07
N ASP A 22 -16.18 16.31 12.83
CA ASP A 22 -16.75 15.00 12.51
C ASP A 22 -16.13 14.47 11.22
N GLN A 23 -15.10 13.62 11.35
CA GLN A 23 -14.56 12.84 10.26
C GLN A 23 -15.44 11.60 10.04
N HIS A 24 -16.27 11.65 9.01
CA HIS A 24 -16.86 10.44 8.41
C HIS A 24 -15.74 9.63 7.74
N SER A 25 -15.01 8.86 8.54
CA SER A 25 -13.98 7.93 8.10
C SER A 25 -14.62 6.57 7.85
N HIS A 26 -14.87 6.24 6.58
CA HIS A 26 -15.15 4.88 6.16
C HIS A 26 -13.85 4.07 6.26
N LYS A 27 -13.54 3.56 7.47
CA LYS A 27 -12.49 2.55 7.66
C LYS A 27 -13.02 1.21 7.16
N ASN A 28 -12.69 0.86 5.92
CA ASN A 28 -12.77 -0.52 5.45
C ASN A 28 -11.59 -1.29 6.06
N THR A 29 -11.82 -1.96 7.18
CA THR A 29 -10.85 -2.87 7.80
C THR A 29 -11.04 -4.29 7.28
N ASN A 30 -10.75 -4.50 6.00
CA ASN A 30 -10.37 -5.82 5.51
C ASN A 30 -8.86 -5.81 5.36
N ALA A 31 -8.17 -5.95 6.49
CA ALA A 31 -6.75 -6.27 6.51
C ALA A 31 -6.62 -7.75 6.13
N ASP A 32 -6.66 -8.02 4.83
CA ASP A 32 -6.15 -9.28 4.30
C ASP A 32 -4.67 -9.32 4.67
N ALA A 33 -4.29 -10.29 5.49
CA ALA A 33 -2.94 -10.44 6.01
C ALA A 33 -2.03 -11.02 4.92
N HIS A 34 -1.87 -10.30 3.81
CA HIS A 34 -0.72 -10.46 2.96
C HIS A 34 0.50 -10.05 3.79
N GLN A 35 1.24 -11.04 4.26
CA GLN A 35 2.55 -10.86 4.88
C GLN A 35 3.37 -9.92 3.99
N LYS A 36 3.51 -8.66 4.41
CA LYS A 36 4.47 -7.73 3.82
C LYS A 36 5.85 -8.30 4.12
N ASN A 37 6.33 -9.19 3.28
CA ASN A 37 7.75 -9.34 3.11
C ASN A 37 8.22 -7.96 2.66
N GLY A 38 8.94 -7.22 3.51
CA GLY A 38 9.39 -5.86 3.20
C GLY A 38 10.19 -5.77 1.89
N ALA A 39 10.60 -6.93 1.37
CA ALA A 39 11.28 -7.12 0.11
C ALA A 39 10.42 -6.95 -1.16
N VAL A 40 9.08 -7.07 -1.13
CA VAL A 40 8.25 -6.97 -2.34
C VAL A 40 7.07 -6.02 -2.11
N ARG A 41 6.87 -5.08 -3.03
CA ARG A 41 5.78 -4.10 -2.99
C ARG A 41 5.11 -3.99 -4.36
N LEU A 42 3.79 -3.95 -4.36
CA LEU A 42 2.98 -3.79 -5.58
C LEU A 42 2.46 -2.36 -5.67
N GLU A 43 2.49 -1.78 -6.87
CA GLU A 43 1.96 -0.43 -7.15
C GLU A 43 1.14 -0.41 -8.44
N ASN A 44 0.25 0.57 -8.57
CA ASN A 44 -0.56 0.81 -9.77
C ASN A 44 -1.33 -0.42 -10.28
N CYS A 45 -1.86 -1.23 -9.36
CA CYS A 45 -2.64 -2.40 -9.70
C CYS A 45 -3.98 -1.99 -10.34
N ALA A 46 -4.22 -2.39 -11.58
CA ALA A 46 -5.45 -2.14 -12.30
C ALA A 46 -5.80 -3.32 -13.20
N ILE A 47 -7.09 -3.59 -13.38
CA ILE A 47 -7.60 -4.52 -14.39
C ILE A 47 -8.38 -3.67 -15.39
N GLN A 48 -8.06 -3.82 -16.67
CA GLN A 48 -8.78 -3.13 -17.72
C GLN A 48 -10.13 -3.81 -17.98
N GLU A 49 -11.18 -3.03 -18.21
CA GLU A 49 -12.47 -3.58 -18.63
C GLU A 49 -12.36 -4.32 -19.96
N THR A 50 -13.09 -5.43 -20.07
CA THR A 50 -13.12 -6.24 -21.29
C THR A 50 -13.80 -5.47 -22.42
N ILE A 51 -13.12 -5.36 -23.56
CA ILE A 51 -13.69 -4.76 -24.77
C ILE A 51 -14.83 -5.65 -25.30
N PRO A 52 -15.96 -5.09 -25.79
CA PRO A 52 -17.05 -5.87 -26.35
C PRO A 52 -16.59 -6.91 -27.37
N GLY A 53 -16.93 -8.18 -27.15
CA GLY A 53 -16.56 -9.30 -28.02
C GLY A 53 -15.19 -9.94 -27.73
N ALA A 54 -14.33 -9.30 -26.91
CA ALA A 54 -13.08 -9.89 -26.48
C ALA A 54 -13.30 -11.03 -25.47
N LYS A 55 -12.41 -12.02 -25.48
CA LYS A 55 -12.46 -13.20 -24.60
C LYS A 55 -11.56 -13.09 -23.38
N ALA A 56 -10.65 -12.12 -23.38
CA ALA A 56 -9.71 -11.85 -22.31
C ALA A 56 -9.47 -10.34 -22.22
N THR A 57 -8.97 -9.90 -21.06
CA THR A 57 -8.53 -8.53 -20.80
C THR A 57 -7.19 -8.54 -20.05
N GLY A 58 -6.54 -7.39 -19.94
CA GLY A 58 -5.25 -7.23 -19.28
C GLY A 58 -5.37 -6.78 -17.82
N ALA A 59 -4.47 -7.30 -16.99
CA ALA A 59 -4.18 -6.76 -15.67
C ALA A 59 -2.79 -6.13 -15.69
N PHE A 60 -2.66 -4.96 -15.08
CA PHE A 60 -1.44 -4.17 -15.03
C PHE A 60 -1.07 -3.90 -13.58
N LEU A 61 0.20 -4.10 -13.24
CA LEU A 61 0.74 -3.79 -11.93
C LEU A 61 2.25 -3.58 -12.04
N THR A 62 2.82 -2.84 -11.10
CA THR A 62 4.26 -2.68 -10.95
C THR A 62 4.72 -3.47 -9.73
N ILE A 63 5.67 -4.40 -9.92
CA ILE A 63 6.30 -5.16 -8.83
C ILE A 63 7.65 -4.51 -8.51
N HIS A 64 7.79 -3.95 -7.31
CA HIS A 64 9.07 -3.52 -6.77
C HIS A 64 9.63 -4.61 -5.87
N LYS A 65 10.87 -5.01 -6.12
CA LYS A 65 11.61 -5.93 -5.27
C LYS A 65 12.86 -5.24 -4.73
N THR A 66 13.17 -5.44 -3.44
CA THR A 66 14.45 -5.06 -2.82
C THR A 66 15.25 -6.30 -2.42
N GLY A 67 16.58 -6.17 -2.34
CA GLY A 67 17.47 -7.29 -2.05
C GLY A 67 17.76 -8.17 -3.26
N ASP A 68 18.75 -9.06 -3.14
CA ASP A 68 19.35 -9.79 -4.26
C ASP A 68 18.78 -11.20 -4.47
N GLU A 69 17.87 -11.64 -3.62
CA GLU A 69 17.26 -12.97 -3.70
C GLU A 69 16.52 -13.19 -5.02
N LYS A 70 16.72 -14.31 -5.72
CA LYS A 70 15.96 -14.52 -6.96
C LYS A 70 14.49 -14.81 -6.64
N LEU A 71 13.57 -14.04 -7.22
CA LEU A 71 12.12 -14.27 -7.11
C LEU A 71 11.52 -14.58 -8.49
N SER A 72 10.43 -15.33 -8.48
CA SER A 72 9.63 -15.64 -9.67
C SER A 72 8.15 -15.44 -9.38
N LEU A 73 7.42 -14.83 -10.31
CA LEU A 73 5.97 -14.75 -10.25
C LEU A 73 5.38 -16.07 -10.74
N VAL A 74 4.80 -16.85 -9.84
CA VAL A 74 4.35 -18.22 -10.14
C VAL A 74 2.84 -18.34 -10.36
N ALA A 75 2.05 -17.40 -9.84
CA ALA A 75 0.60 -17.40 -9.96
C ALA A 75 0.03 -16.01 -9.68
N ALA A 76 -1.16 -15.74 -10.22
CA ALA A 76 -2.00 -14.60 -9.90
C ALA A 76 -3.47 -15.06 -9.86
N GLN A 77 -4.28 -14.43 -9.01
CA GLN A 77 -5.70 -14.78 -8.85
C GLN A 77 -6.51 -13.50 -8.67
N ALA A 78 -7.69 -13.44 -9.29
CA ALA A 78 -8.67 -12.39 -9.10
C ALA A 78 -10.09 -12.97 -9.07
N PRO A 79 -10.46 -13.72 -8.01
CA PRO A 79 -11.68 -14.54 -8.00
C PRO A 79 -12.98 -13.74 -8.19
N SER A 80 -12.99 -12.45 -7.83
CA SER A 80 -14.13 -11.57 -8.04
C SER A 80 -14.28 -11.06 -9.48
N VAL A 81 -13.32 -11.37 -10.36
CA VAL A 81 -13.25 -10.85 -11.73
C VAL A 81 -13.19 -11.99 -12.76
N THR A 82 -12.40 -13.03 -12.50
CA THR A 82 -12.21 -14.15 -13.42
C THR A 82 -11.84 -15.43 -12.65
N GLU A 83 -12.22 -16.57 -13.21
CA GLU A 83 -11.83 -17.90 -12.72
C GLU A 83 -10.46 -18.35 -13.26
N HIS A 84 -9.97 -17.72 -14.32
CA HIS A 84 -8.73 -18.09 -15.02
C HIS A 84 -7.83 -16.89 -15.24
N VAL A 85 -6.54 -17.04 -14.95
CA VAL A 85 -5.50 -16.01 -15.14
C VAL A 85 -4.30 -16.66 -15.81
N GLU A 86 -3.75 -15.98 -16.81
CA GLU A 86 -2.51 -16.34 -17.47
C GLU A 86 -1.44 -15.28 -17.20
N ILE A 87 -0.22 -15.74 -16.93
CA ILE A 87 0.95 -14.85 -16.76
C ILE A 87 1.73 -14.89 -18.08
N HIS A 88 1.80 -13.76 -18.75
CA HIS A 88 2.61 -13.60 -19.96
C HIS A 88 3.84 -12.77 -19.57
N GLU A 89 5.02 -13.37 -19.61
CA GLU A 89 6.28 -12.69 -19.32
C GLU A 89 6.90 -12.19 -20.62
N MET A 90 7.10 -10.87 -20.70
CA MET A 90 7.83 -10.22 -21.78
C MET A 90 8.99 -9.44 -21.16
N VAL A 91 10.21 -9.69 -21.64
CA VAL A 91 11.41 -9.04 -21.13
C VAL A 91 11.90 -8.06 -22.19
N MET A 92 11.92 -6.79 -21.83
CA MET A 92 12.53 -5.76 -22.68
C MET A 92 14.05 -5.91 -22.68
N GLU A 93 14.63 -6.49 -23.72
CA GLU A 93 16.07 -6.57 -23.91
C GLU A 93 16.49 -5.75 -25.14
N GLY A 94 17.46 -4.84 -24.98
CA GLY A 94 17.97 -4.03 -26.10
C GLY A 94 16.93 -3.10 -26.75
N GLY A 95 15.84 -2.78 -26.06
CA GLY A 95 14.76 -1.93 -26.58
C GLY A 95 13.68 -2.67 -27.38
N THR A 96 13.72 -4.00 -27.40
CA THR A 96 12.68 -4.86 -28.01
C THR A 96 12.03 -5.73 -26.93
N MET A 97 10.73 -6.03 -27.10
CA MET A 97 9.98 -6.98 -26.27
C MET A 97 10.23 -8.43 -26.65
#